data_AF-K6YRT4-F1
#
_entry.id   AF-K6YRT4-F1
#
_cell.length_a   1.000
_cell.length_b   1.000
_cell.length_c   1.000
_cell.angle_alpha   90.00
_cell.angle_beta   90.00
_cell.angle_gamma   90.00
#
_symmetry.space_group_name_H-M   'P 1'
#
loop_
_entity.id
_entity.type
_entity.pdbx_description
1 polymer ?
#
loop_
_entity_poly.entity_id
_entity_poly.type
_entity_poly.pdbx_seq_one_letter_code
_entity_poly.pdbx_strand_id
1 'polypeptide(L)'
;MNQNLLTIGKCILAIIWLFVIAAVIIPTLALYPAFFQRLGVILVVVHIIEMFVYKGLLKSTNDYLQVLLFGLLHVKSVVKPAEKE
;
A
#
# COMPACT_ATOMS: atom_id res chain seq x y z
N MET A 1 -12.33 -14.25 -1.56
CA MET A 1 -11.02 -13.97 -0.95
C MET A 1 -11.17 -13.99 0.57
N ASN A 2 -10.33 -14.76 1.27
CA ASN A 2 -10.41 -14.91 2.73
C ASN A 2 -9.99 -13.60 3.40
N GLN A 3 -10.80 -13.12 4.36
CA GLN A 3 -10.53 -11.87 5.11
C GLN A 3 -9.16 -11.91 5.81
N ASN A 4 -8.75 -13.08 6.31
CA ASN A 4 -7.46 -13.28 6.96
C ASN A 4 -6.29 -12.99 6.02
N LEU A 5 -6.41 -13.33 4.73
CA LEU A 5 -5.36 -13.13 3.74
C LEU A 5 -5.20 -11.64 3.38
N LEU A 6 -6.30 -10.88 3.38
CA LEU A 6 -6.29 -9.42 3.23
C LEU A 6 -5.57 -8.75 4.40
N THR A 7 -5.89 -9.14 5.63
CA THR A 7 -5.27 -8.58 6.84
C THR A 7 -3.77 -8.88 6.88
N ILE A 8 -3.37 -10.12 6.58
CA ILE A 8 -1.96 -10.51 6.51
C ILE A 8 -1.22 -9.67 5.46
N GLY A 9 -1.78 -9.51 4.26
CA GLY A 9 -1.19 -8.68 3.21
C GLY A 9 -0.99 -7.23 3.65
N LYS A 10 -1.97 -6.64 4.33
CA LYS A 10 -1.86 -5.27 4.89
C LYS A 10 -0.77 -5.17 5.95
N CYS A 11 -0.67 -6.14 6.86
CA CYS A 11 0.38 -6.16 7.88
C CYS A 11 1.78 -6.28 7.25
N ILE A 12 1.96 -7.17 6.28
CA ILE A 12 3.24 -7.32 5.57
C ILE A 12 3.63 -6.02 4.87
N LEU A 13 2.68 -5.38 4.18
CA LEU A 13 2.96 -4.15 3.46
C LEU A 13 3.28 -2.98 4.40
N ALA A 14 2.62 -2.90 5.56
CA ALA A 14 2.96 -1.92 6.59
C ALA A 14 4.38 -2.12 7.15
N ILE A 15 4.82 -3.36 7.34
CA ILE A 15 6.18 -3.68 7.74
C ILE A 15 7.16 -3.25 6.64
N ILE A 16 6.88 -3.55 5.38
CA ILE A 16 7.70 -3.12 4.24
C ILE A 16 7.85 -1.59 4.23
N TRP A 17 6.75 -0.86 4.41
CA TRP A 17 6.77 0.61 4.51
C TRP A 17 7.67 1.10 5.65
N LEU A 18 7.63 0.46 6.82
CA LEU A 18 8.52 0.78 7.94
C LEU A 18 10.00 0.65 7.53
N PHE A 19 10.37 -0.45 6.86
CA PHE A 19 11.73 -0.66 6.38
C PHE A 19 12.13 0.34 5.28
N VAL A 20 11.22 0.67 4.36
CA VAL A 20 11.44 1.70 3.33
C VAL A 20 11.69 3.06 3.98
N ILE A 21 10.86 3.47 4.92
CA ILE A 21 10.99 4.76 5.63
C ILE A 21 12.30 4.80 6.40
N ALA A 22 12.63 3.74 7.15
CA ALA A 22 13.90 3.63 7.87
C ALA A 22 15.11 3.71 6.92
N ALA A 23 15.05 3.03 5.77
CA ALA A 23 16.10 3.05 4.75
C ALA A 23 16.26 4.41 4.05
N VAL A 24 15.21 5.23 4.01
CA VAL A 24 15.25 6.58 3.42
C VAL A 24 15.73 7.62 4.44
N ILE A 25 15.23 7.58 5.69
CA ILE A 25 15.56 8.59 6.71
C ILE A 25 16.92 8.33 7.35
N ILE A 26 17.20 7.06 7.71
CA ILE A 26 18.42 6.67 8.42
C ILE A 26 19.07 5.48 7.69
N PRO A 27 19.61 5.70 6.47
CA PRO A 27 20.17 4.62 5.64
C PRO A 27 21.32 3.86 6.32
N THR A 28 22.02 4.49 7.26
CA THR A 28 23.16 3.89 7.98
C THR A 28 22.74 2.81 8.99
N LEU A 29 21.51 2.85 9.50
CA LEU A 29 20.97 1.86 10.43
C LEU A 29 20.09 0.80 9.73
N ALA A 30 19.75 1.04 8.47
CA ALA A 30 18.88 0.17 7.72
C ALA A 30 19.64 -1.02 7.13
N LEU A 31 19.01 -2.20 7.16
CA LEU A 31 19.53 -3.42 6.57
C LEU A 31 19.28 -3.37 5.05
N TYR A 32 20.33 -3.38 4.23
CA TYR A 32 20.25 -3.22 2.76
C TYR A 32 19.48 -1.96 2.29
N PRO A 33 19.93 -0.74 2.64
CA PRO A 33 19.20 0.50 2.38
C PRO A 33 18.90 0.71 0.88
N ALA A 34 19.87 0.44 0.00
CA ALA A 34 19.69 0.56 -1.45
C ALA A 34 18.66 -0.40 -2.05
N PHE A 35 18.39 -1.54 -1.40
CA PHE A 35 17.33 -2.46 -1.83
C PHE A 35 15.96 -1.91 -1.44
N PHE A 36 15.80 -1.49 -0.18
CA PHE A 36 14.55 -0.93 0.32
C PHE A 36 14.20 0.43 -0.32
N GLN A 37 15.19 1.27 -0.63
CA GLN A 37 14.96 2.50 -1.38
C GLN A 37 14.40 2.20 -2.78
N ARG A 38 15.00 1.25 -3.52
CA ARG A 38 14.51 0.82 -4.83
C ARG A 38 13.14 0.16 -4.77
N LEU A 39 12.92 -0.69 -3.77
CA LEU A 39 11.59 -1.26 -3.51
C LEU A 39 10.57 -0.17 -3.23
N GLY A 40 10.89 0.83 -2.40
CA GLY A 40 10.03 1.97 -2.12
C GLY A 40 9.65 2.74 -3.37
N VAL A 41 10.61 3.00 -4.26
CA VAL A 41 10.34 3.66 -5.56
C VAL A 41 9.39 2.83 -6.40
N ILE A 42 9.64 1.52 -6.56
CA ILE A 42 8.75 0.63 -7.31
C ILE A 42 7.35 0.60 -6.68
N LEU A 43 7.27 0.53 -5.35
CA LEU A 43 6.01 0.52 -4.61
C LEU A 43 5.21 1.79 -4.93
N VAL A 44 5.83 2.97 -4.76
CA VAL A 44 5.19 4.26 -5.05
C VAL A 44 4.72 4.32 -6.51
N VAL A 45 5.55 3.92 -7.49
CA VAL A 45 5.16 3.92 -8.90
C VAL A 45 3.96 3.02 -9.16
N VAL A 46 3.95 1.80 -8.62
CA VAL A 46 2.82 0.88 -8.73
C VAL A 46 1.55 1.51 -8.14
N HIS A 47 1.66 2.14 -6.97
CA HIS A 47 0.50 2.71 -6.28
C HIS A 47 -0.02 3.96 -7.02
N ILE A 48 0.85 4.76 -7.65
CA ILE A 48 0.45 5.86 -8.53
C ILE A 48 -0.33 5.32 -9.73
N ILE A 49 0.16 4.26 -10.39
CA ILE A 49 -0.55 3.61 -11.51
C ILE A 49 -1.92 3.12 -11.03
N GLU A 50 -1.99 2.47 -9.87
CA GLU A 50 -3.26 2.04 -9.27
C GLU A 50 -4.21 3.22 -9.02
N MET A 51 -3.73 4.35 -8.50
CA MET A 51 -4.56 5.54 -8.33
C MET A 51 -5.13 6.06 -9.66
N PHE A 52 -4.36 6.02 -10.74
CA PHE A 52 -4.84 6.41 -12.07
C PHE A 52 -5.89 5.44 -12.61
N VAL A 53 -5.64 4.13 -12.48
CA VAL A 53 -6.58 3.08 -12.93
C VAL A 53 -7.89 3.13 -12.14
N TYR A 54 -7.82 3.33 -10.83
CA TYR A 54 -8.97 3.36 -9.93
C TYR A 54 -9.48 4.78 -9.61
N LYS A 55 -9.04 5.81 -10.34
CA LYS A 55 -9.39 7.21 -10.08
C LYS A 55 -10.89 7.46 -9.96
N GLY A 56 -11.71 6.75 -10.74
CA GLY A 56 -13.17 6.84 -10.69
C GLY A 56 -13.82 6.25 -9.43
N LEU A 57 -13.12 5.37 -8.71
CA LEU A 57 -13.56 4.77 -7.45
C LEU A 57 -13.10 5.55 -6.21
N LEU A 58 -12.06 6.39 -6.34
CA LEU A 58 -11.49 7.17 -5.25
C LEU A 58 -12.21 8.52 -5.13
N LYS A 59 -13.15 8.61 -4.20
CA LYS A 59 -14.01 9.80 -4.01
C LYS A 59 -13.48 10.74 -2.92
N SER A 60 -12.64 10.25 -2.02
CA SER A 60 -12.07 11.01 -0.90
C SER A 60 -10.55 10.95 -0.90
N THR A 61 -9.90 12.00 -0.38
CA THR A 61 -8.45 12.06 -0.13
C THR A 61 -7.97 10.89 0.75
N ASN A 62 -8.85 10.39 1.63
CA ASN A 62 -8.57 9.20 2.44
C ASN A 62 -8.39 7.94 1.58
N ASP A 63 -9.19 7.80 0.52
CA ASP A 63 -9.10 6.65 -0.39
C ASP A 63 -7.76 6.65 -1.13
N TYR A 64 -7.26 7.83 -1.52
CA TYR A 64 -5.94 7.98 -2.13
C TYR A 64 -4.81 7.60 -1.14
N LEU A 65 -4.89 8.03 0.11
CA LEU A 65 -3.91 7.63 1.14
C LEU A 65 -3.94 6.12 1.39
N GLN A 66 -5.12 5.52 1.42
CA GLN A 66 -5.25 4.09 1.63
C GLN A 66 -4.79 3.27 0.42
N VAL A 67 -5.00 3.76 -0.81
CA VAL A 67 -4.37 3.18 -2.00
C VAL A 67 -2.87 3.37 -1.96
N LEU A 68 -2.33 4.48 -1.46
CA LEU A 68 -0.87 4.68 -1.33
C LEU A 68 -0.21 3.77 -0.28
N LEU A 69 -0.96 3.41 0.77
CA LEU A 69 -0.43 2.55 1.84
C LEU A 69 -0.69 1.06 1.59
N PHE A 70 -1.79 0.72 0.90
CA PHE A 70 -2.28 -0.66 0.78
C PHE A 70 -2.63 -1.11 -0.65
N GLY A 71 -2.56 -0.23 -1.64
CA GLY A 71 -2.88 -0.52 -3.04
C GLY A 71 -4.27 -1.15 -3.24
N LEU A 72 -4.33 -2.12 -4.16
CA LEU A 72 -5.51 -2.96 -4.45
C LEU A 72 -6.12 -3.70 -3.23
N LEU A 73 -5.36 -3.92 -2.15
CA LEU A 73 -5.88 -4.57 -0.93
C LEU A 73 -6.92 -3.69 -0.23
N HIS A 74 -6.81 -2.37 -0.37
CA HIS A 74 -7.83 -1.46 0.14
C HIS A 74 -9.08 -1.44 -0.75
N VAL A 75 -8.91 -1.31 -2.07
CA VAL A 75 -10.01 -1.31 -3.04
C VAL A 75 -10.86 -2.57 -2.91
N LYS A 76 -10.24 -3.75 -2.79
CA LYS A 76 -10.98 -5.00 -2.57
C LYS A 76 -11.67 -5.10 -1.20
N SER A 77 -11.20 -4.38 -0.19
CA SER A 77 -11.87 -4.31 1.12
C SER A 77 -13.08 -3.37 1.12
N VAL A 78 -13.05 -2.28 0.34
CA VAL A 78 -14.15 -1.31 0.20
C VAL A 78 -15.26 -1.78 -0.73
N VAL A 79 -14.97 -2.65 -1.71
CA VAL A 79 -16.01 -3.22 -2.58
C VAL A 79 -16.90 -4.26 -1.84
N LYS A 80 -16.48 -4.76 -0.67
CA LYS A 80 -17.17 -5.85 0.05
C LYS A 80 -18.24 -5.49 1.12
N PRO A 81 -18.53 -4.24 1.53
CA PRO A 81 -19.69 -3.97 2.39
C PRO A 81 -20.98 -3.60 1.62
N ALA A 82 -21.00 -3.57 0.28
CA ALA A 82 -22.18 -3.13 -0.48
C ALA A 82 -23.11 -4.26 -0.99
N GLU A 83 -22.96 -5.49 -0.48
CA GLU A 83 -23.81 -6.63 -0.83
C GLU A 83 -24.44 -7.24 0.44
N LYS A 84 -25.01 -6.37 1.28
CA LYS A 84 -25.94 -6.73 2.36
C LYS A 84 -26.96 -5.60 2.52
N GLU A 85 -27.87 -5.49 1.57
CA GLU A 85 -29.24 -5.03 1.84
C GLU A 85 -30.15 -6.26 1.86
#